data_AF-A0A7H8SKF2-F1
#
_entry.id   AF-A0A7H8SKF2-F1
#
_cell.length_a   1.000
_cell.length_b   1.000
_cell.length_c   1.000
_cell.angle_alpha   90.00
_cell.angle_beta   90.00
_cell.angle_gamma   90.00
#
_symmetry.space_group_name_H-M   'P 1'
#
loop_
_entity.id
_entity.type
_entity.pdbx_description
1 polymer ?
#
loop_
_entity_poly.entity_id
_entity_poly.type
_entity_poly.pdbx_seq_one_letter_code
_entity_poly.pdbx_strand_id
1 'polypeptide(L)' 'MSNIIQLSKPCAFCDSRENVQLFAGLMLCENCQNNIQITNPGMFEAKDQIEQKAQD' A
#
# COMPACT_ATOMS: atom_id res chain seq x y z
N MET A 1 -29.26 17.39 0.39
CA MET A 1 -28.38 16.21 0.42
C MET A 1 -26.99 16.67 0.03
N SER A 2 -26.06 16.70 0.97
CA SER A 2 -24.68 17.12 0.68
C SER A 2 -23.98 16.01 -0.10
N ASN A 3 -23.68 16.25 -1.37
CA ASN A 3 -22.81 15.38 -2.15
C ASN A 3 -21.37 15.59 -1.66
N ILE A 4 -20.95 14.77 -0.68
CA ILE A 4 -19.56 14.78 -0.21
C ILE A 4 -18.73 14.17 -1.34
N ILE A 5 -18.02 15.02 -2.07
CA ILE A 5 -17.05 14.58 -3.06
C ILE A 5 -15.84 14.02 -2.29
N GLN A 6 -15.70 12.70 -2.25
CA GLN A 6 -14.51 12.06 -1.70
C GLN A 6 -13.40 12.03 -2.75
N LEU A 7 -12.40 12.90 -2.59
CA LEU A 7 -11.26 13.05 -3.51
C LEU A 7 -10.18 11.96 -3.37
N SER A 8 -10.15 11.20 -2.26
CA SER A 8 -9.15 10.16 -2.07
C SER A 8 -9.35 9.00 -3.05
N LYS A 9 -8.28 8.57 -3.70
CA LYS A 9 -8.31 7.33 -4.49
C LYS A 9 -8.55 6.15 -3.53
N PRO A 10 -9.49 5.25 -3.82
CA PRO A 10 -9.72 4.08 -2.99
C PRO A 10 -8.61 3.05 -3.16
N CYS A 11 -8.61 2.04 -2.28
CA CYS A 11 -7.81 0.84 -2.43
C CYS A 11 -8.10 0.16 -3.77
N ALA A 12 -7.05 -0.18 -4.51
CA ALA A 12 -7.13 -0.81 -5.83
C ALA A 12 -7.81 -2.19 -5.83
N PHE A 13 -7.93 -2.85 -4.67
CA PHE A 13 -8.44 -4.22 -4.57
C PHE A 13 -9.78 -4.37 -3.86
N CYS A 14 -10.20 -3.42 -3.01
CA CYS A 14 -11.39 -3.60 -2.18
C CYS A 14 -12.24 -2.33 -1.99
N ASP A 15 -11.95 -1.27 -2.75
CA ASP A 15 -12.64 0.03 -2.71
C ASP A 15 -12.63 0.77 -1.35
N SER A 16 -12.03 0.19 -0.31
CA SER A 16 -11.85 0.85 0.98
C SER A 16 -11.08 2.16 0.80
N ARG A 17 -11.52 3.20 1.49
CA ARG A 17 -10.87 4.52 1.55
C ARG A 17 -10.17 4.76 2.89
N GLU A 18 -10.24 3.79 3.79
CA GLU A 18 -9.60 3.85 5.10
C GLU A 18 -8.14 3.42 4.97
N ASN A 19 -7.25 4.23 5.57
CA ASN A 19 -5.81 3.94 5.68
C ASN A 19 -5.15 3.55 4.34
N VAL A 20 -5.55 4.21 3.25
CA VAL A 20 -5.02 3.95 1.91
C VAL A 20 -3.70 4.69 1.69
N GLN A 21 -2.67 3.96 1.26
CA GLN A 21 -1.33 4.49 1.00
C GLN A 21 -0.78 3.95 -0.33
N LEU A 22 0.15 4.68 -0.94
CA LEU A 22 0.83 4.24 -2.17
C LEU A 22 1.91 3.21 -1.83
N PHE A 23 1.80 2.01 -2.38
CA PHE A 23 2.79 0.94 -2.25
C PHE A 23 3.01 0.26 -3.60
N ALA A 24 4.26 0.20 -4.05
CA ALA A 24 4.65 -0.38 -5.34
C ALA A 24 3.80 0.08 -6.54
N GLY A 25 3.40 1.37 -6.53
CA GLY A 25 2.58 1.96 -7.59
C GLY A 25 1.06 1.74 -7.46
N LEU A 26 0.60 1.03 -6.42
CA LEU A 26 -0.82 0.79 -6.15
C LEU A 26 -1.28 1.54 -4.90
N MET A 27 -2.50 2.07 -4.93
CA MET A 27 -3.16 2.59 -3.73
C MET A 27 -3.74 1.42 -2.95
N LEU A 28 -3.24 1.14 -1.75
CA LEU A 28 -3.63 -0.02 -0.94
C LEU A 28 -4.05 0.40 0.45
N CYS A 29 -5.16 -0.17 0.95
CA CYS A 29 -5.46 -0.11 2.37
C CYS A 29 -4.56 -1.08 3.15
N GLU A 30 -4.44 -0.84 4.45
CA GLU A 30 -3.65 -1.66 5.37
C GLU A 30 -3.95 -3.16 5.27
N ASN A 31 -5.24 -3.54 5.22
CA ASN A 31 -5.63 -4.95 5.14
C ASN A 31 -5.14 -5.62 3.83
N CYS A 32 -5.24 -4.92 2.70
CA CYS A 32 -4.73 -5.44 1.43
C CYS A 32 -3.20 -5.50 1.43
N GLN A 33 -2.52 -4.49 2.00
CA GLN A 33 -1.06 -4.49 2.11
C GLN A 33 -0.56 -5.66 2.96
N ASN A 34 -1.18 -5.92 4.12
CA ASN A 34 -0.83 -7.04 5.00
C ASN A 34 -1.01 -8.40 4.29
N ASN A 35 -2.11 -8.57 3.56
CA ASN A 35 -2.33 -9.80 2.79
C ASN A 35 -1.28 -10.00 1.69
N ILE A 36 -0.87 -8.93 1.00
CA ILE A 36 0.19 -9.00 -0.02
C ILE A 36 1.53 -9.32 0.64
N GLN A 37 1.84 -8.75 1.81
CA GLN A 37 3.07 -9.07 2.54
C GLN A 37 3.12 -10.55 2.95
N ILE A 38 2.01 -11.09 3.44
CA ILE A 38 1.92 -12.52 3.81
C ILE A 38 2.07 -13.42 2.57
N THR A 39 1.42 -13.06 1.47
CA THR A 39 1.39 -13.90 0.26
C THR A 39 2.66 -13.77 -0.59
N ASN A 40 3.28 -12.60 -0.57
CA ASN A 40 4.44 -12.23 -1.40
C ASN A 40 5.52 -11.52 -0.53
N PRO A 41 6.12 -12.21 0.46
CA PRO A 41 7.06 -11.58 1.39
C PRO A 41 8.27 -10.95 0.69
N GLY A 42 8.79 -11.58 -0.38
CA GLY A 42 9.92 -11.07 -1.15
C GLY A 42 9.67 -9.70 -1.82
N MET A 43 8.41 -9.28 -1.99
CA MET A 43 8.06 -7.95 -2.48
C MET A 43 8.41 -6.84 -1.47
N PHE A 44 8.45 -7.15 -0.18
CA PHE A 44 8.76 -6.22 0.90
C PHE A 44 10.23 -6.29 1.32
N GLU A 45 10.86 -7.47 1.23
CA GLU A 45 12.28 -7.69 1.54
C GLU A 45 13.25 -6.93 0.61
N ALA A 46 12.80 -6.56 -0.60
CA ALA A 46 13.59 -5.75 -1.53
C ALA A 46 13.87 -4.34 -0.99
N LYS A 47 13.10 -3.85 -0.01
CA LYS A 47 13.28 -2.51 0.57
C LYS A 47 14.42 -2.50 1.61
N ASP A 48 14.51 -3.52 2.47
CA ASP A 48 15.54 -3.64 3.51
C ASP A 48 16.96 -3.82 2.93
N GLN A 49 17.09 -4.53 1.81
CA GLN A 49 18.39 -4.74 1.15
C GLN A 49 18.93 -3.48 0.46
N ILE A 50 18.06 -2.55 0.04
CA ILE A 50 18.46 -1.29 -0.58
C ILE A 50 18.95 -0.30 0.48
N GLU A 51 18.30 -0.24 1.65
CA GLU A 51 18.76 0.62 2.76
C GLU A 51 20.10 0.15 3.34
N GLN A 52 20.32 -1.16 3.48
CA GLN A 52 21.60 -1.71 3.96
C GLN A 52 22.77 -1.44 3.01
N LYS A 53 22.54 -1.40 1.69
CA LYS A 53 23.59 -1.12 0.69
C LYS A 53 23.93 0.36 0.52
N ALA A 54 23.15 1.27 1.10
CA ALA A 54 23.43 2.70 1.06
C ALA A 54 24.28 3.19 2.25
N GLN A 55 24.64 2.30 3.17
CA GLN A 55 25.42 2.60 4.38
C GLN A 55 26.80 1.92 4.44
N ASP A 56 27.24 1.25 3.36
CA ASP A 56 28.64 0.82 3.15
C ASP A 56 29.42 1.85 2.32
#